data_AF-A0A920TF51-F1
#
_entry.id   AF-A0A920TF51-F1
#
_cell.length_a   1.000
_cell.length_b   1.000
_cell.length_c   1.000
_cell.angle_alpha   90.00
_cell.angle_beta   90.00
_cell.angle_gamma   90.00
#
_symmetry.space_group_name_H-M   'P 1'
#
loop_
_entity.id
_entity.type
_entity.pdbx_description
1 polymer ?
#
loop_
_entity_poly.entity_id
_entity_poly.type
_entity_poly.pdbx_seq_one_letter_code
_entity_poly.pdbx_strand_id
1 'polypeptide(L)' 'MKISFVGGGVMCEALVAGILKSSLAQAEEVIVSEPVHDRRSYLESQYHIGLHQATQILSIGRYYCDRS' A
#
# COMPACT_ATOMS: atom_id res chain seq x y z
N MET A 1 7.98 -8.54 4.55
CA MET A 1 6.56 -8.97 4.52
C MET A 1 5.80 -7.92 3.73
N LYS A 2 5.05 -8.25 2.68
CA LYS A 2 4.43 -7.20 1.82
C LYS A 2 3.03 -6.85 2.32
N ILE A 3 2.79 -5.57 2.61
CA ILE A 3 1.52 -5.05 3.11
C ILE A 3 0.86 -4.25 2.00
N SER A 4 -0.41 -4.52 1.71
CA SER A 4 -1.13 -3.88 0.62
C SER A 4 -2.42 -3.27 1.11
N PHE A 5 -2.60 -1.97 0.88
CA PHE A 5 -3.80 -1.23 1.23
C PHE A 5 -4.61 -0.90 -0.02
N VAL A 6 -5.91 -1.19 0.04
CA VAL A 6 -6.89 -0.75 -0.95
C VAL A 6 -7.48 0.58 -0.49
N GLY A 7 -7.11 1.67 -1.13
CA GLY A 7 -7.60 3.01 -0.81
C GLY A 7 -6.63 3.81 0.06
N GLY A 8 -6.34 5.03 -0.37
CA GLY A 8 -5.42 5.97 0.27
C GLY A 8 -6.17 7.06 1.03
N GLY A 9 -7.06 6.65 1.93
CA GLY A 9 -7.76 7.56 2.83
C GLY A 9 -6.95 7.85 4.10
N VAL A 10 -7.47 8.74 4.95
CA VAL A 10 -6.85 9.16 6.21
C VAL A 10 -6.51 7.97 7.13
N MET A 11 -7.33 6.92 7.13
CA MET A 11 -7.05 5.69 7.89
C MET A 11 -5.81 4.95 7.36
N CYS A 12 -5.65 4.87 6.03
CA CYS A 12 -4.47 4.25 5.43
C CYS A 12 -3.21 5.03 5.82
N GLU A 13 -3.25 6.36 5.76
CA GLU A 13 -2.14 7.22 6.17
C GLU A 13 -1.73 6.98 7.62
N ALA A 14 -2.69 6.92 8.55
CA ALA A 14 -2.42 6.65 9.96
C ALA A 14 -1.76 5.28 10.19
N LEU A 15 -2.22 4.25 9.46
CA LEU A 15 -1.64 2.90 9.53
C LEU A 15 -0.23 2.86 8.95
N VAL A 16 -0.01 3.44 7.77
CA VAL A 16 1.32 3.51 7.14
C VAL A 16 2.30 4.28 8.02
N ALA A 17 1.89 5.45 8.53
CA ALA A 17 2.70 6.24 9.45
C ALA A 17 3.03 5.45 10.74
N GLY A 18 2.06 4.71 11.29
CA GLY A 18 2.26 3.84 12.45
C GLY A 18 3.25 2.71 12.18
N ILE A 19 3.11 2.01 11.06
CA ILE A 19 3.98 0.89 10.65
C ILE A 19 5.41 1.38 10.42
N LEU A 20 5.59 2.49 9.70
CA LEU A 20 6.90 3.08 9.46
C LEU A 20 7.55 3.57 10.77
N LYS A 21 6.77 4.24 11.63
CA LYS A 21 7.27 4.74 12.93
C LYS A 21 7.64 3.62 13.89
N SER A 22 6.96 2.48 13.83
CA SER A 22 7.25 1.30 14.65
C SER A 22 8.27 0.35 13.99
N SER A 23 8.80 0.71 12.83
CA SER A 23 9.75 -0.09 12.04
C SER A 23 9.25 -1.52 11.76
N LEU A 24 7.93 -1.69 11.64
CA LEU A 24 7.31 -3.00 11.39
C LEU A 24 7.45 -3.45 9.92
N ALA A 25 7.60 -2.50 9.00
CA ALA A 25 7.87 -2.74 7.58
C ALA A 25 8.62 -1.55 6.99
N GLN A 26 9.38 -1.79 5.91
CA GLN A 26 10.02 -0.72 5.14
C GLN A 26 9.02 -0.10 4.16
N ALA A 27 9.25 1.15 3.74
CA ALA A 27 8.37 1.86 2.80
C ALA A 27 8.19 1.10 1.47
N GLU A 28 9.25 0.42 1.02
CA GLU A 28 9.26 -0.43 -0.18
C GLU A 28 8.37 -1.68 -0.05
N GLU A 29 8.05 -2.10 1.17
CA GLU A 29 7.20 -3.26 1.45
C GLU A 29 5.72 -2.89 1.56
N VAL A 30 5.41 -1.59 1.59
CA VAL A 30 4.05 -1.05 1.69
C VAL A 30 3.59 -0.61 0.30
N ILE A 31 2.47 -1.18 -0.12
CA ILE A 31 1.84 -0.89 -1.41
C ILE A 31 0.45 -0.30 -1.16
N VAL A 32 0.13 0.85 -1.75
CA VAL A 32 -1.20 1.47 -1.65
C VAL A 32 -1.80 1.65 -3.03
N SER A 33 -3.02 1.17 -3.23
CA SER A 33 -3.77 1.44 -4.46
C SER A 33 -4.71 2.63 -4.28
N GLU A 34 -4.46 3.71 -5.03
CA GLU A 34 -5.32 4.91 -5.07
C GLU A 34 -5.70 5.25 -6.52
N PRO A 35 -6.99 5.16 -6.90
CA PRO A 35 -7.43 5.58 -8.24
C PRO A 35 -7.18 7.06 -8.53
N VAL A 36 -7.28 7.95 -7.55
CA VAL A 36 -7.15 9.40 -7.73
C VAL A 36 -5.68 9.80 -7.84
N HIS A 37 -5.30 10.37 -8.98
CA HIS A 37 -3.91 10.75 -9.27
C HIS A 37 -3.33 11.72 -8.23
N ASP A 38 -4.05 12.81 -7.91
CA ASP A 38 -3.56 13.85 -7.00
C ASP A 38 -3.27 13.30 -5.60
N ARG A 39 -4.12 12.40 -5.11
CA ARG A 39 -3.88 11.70 -3.85
C ARG A 39 -2.69 10.77 -3.92
N ARG A 40 -2.50 10.10 -5.05
CA ARG A 40 -1.36 9.23 -5.28
C ARG A 40 -0.06 10.03 -5.19
N SER A 41 0.06 11.12 -5.94
CA SER A 41 1.25 11.98 -5.88
C SER A 41 1.50 12.53 -4.47
N TYR A 42 0.44 12.89 -3.74
CA TYR A 42 0.57 13.31 -2.34
C TYR A 42 1.15 12.19 -1.46
N LEU A 43 0.59 10.98 -1.49
CA LEU A 43 1.05 9.86 -0.69
C LEU A 43 2.49 9.44 -1.03
N GLU A 44 2.87 9.54 -2.30
CA GLU A 44 4.22 9.20 -2.78
C GLU A 44 5.23 10.17 -2.19
N SER A 45 4.93 11.47 -2.30
CA SER A 45 5.82 12.54 -1.81
C SER A 45 5.99 12.51 -0.29
N GLN A 46 4.95 12.11 0.45
CA GLN A 46 4.98 12.13 1.90
C GLN A 46 5.63 10.88 2.50
N TYR A 47 5.30 9.70 1.99
CA TYR A 47 5.65 8.43 2.63
C TYR A 47 6.65 7.58 1.83
N HIS A 48 6.98 7.96 0.59
CA HIS A 48 7.93 7.24 -0.28
C HIS A 48 7.58 5.75 -0.47
N ILE A 49 6.28 5.44 -0.46
CA ILE A 49 5.72 4.09 -0.58
C ILE A 49 5.39 3.75 -2.04
N GLY A 50 5.28 2.45 -2.34
CA GLY A 50 4.87 1.99 -3.68
C GLY A 50 3.39 2.28 -3.95
N LEU A 51 3.07 3.00 -5.03
CA LEU A 51 1.70 3.36 -5.37
C LEU A 51 1.22 2.79 -6.69
N HIS A 52 -0.05 2.37 -6.71
CA HIS A 52 -0.70 1.80 -7.89
C HIS A 52 -2.05 2.45 -8.19
N GLN A 53 -2.38 2.59 -9.48
CA GLN A 53 -3.59 3.27 -9.98
C GLN A 53 -4.88 2.45 -9.84
N ALA A 54 -4.78 1.14 -9.92
CA ALA A 54 -5.95 0.28 -10.06
C ALA A 54 -5.73 -1.00 -9.26
N THR A 55 -6.84 -1.60 -8.83
CA THR A 55 -6.96 -2.86 -8.10
C THR A 55 -6.30 -4.01 -8.87
N GLN A 56 -4.98 -4.06 -8.84
CA GLN A 56 -4.16 -5.19 -9.25
C GLN A 56 -3.57 -5.86 -8.00
N ILE A 57 -4.35 -5.87 -6.91
CA ILE A 57 -4.10 -6.69 -5.71
C ILE A 57 -4.38 -8.19 -5.99
N LEU A 58 -4.73 -8.54 -7.23
CA LEU A 58 -4.94 -9.92 -7.69
C LEU A 58 -3.64 -10.74 -7.85
N SER A 59 -2.45 -10.17 -7.71
CA SER A 59 -1.19 -10.94 -7.74
C SER A 59 -0.80 -11.55 -6.39
N ILE A 60 -1.31 -11.03 -5.26
CA ILE A 60 -1.06 -11.62 -3.93
C ILE A 60 -2.10 -12.69 -3.58
N GLY A 61 -3.33 -12.58 -4.10
CA GLY A 61 -4.39 -13.57 -3.92
C GLY A 61 -4.25 -14.82 -4.79
N ARG A 62 -3.60 -14.74 -5.96
CA ARG A 62 -3.32 -15.94 -6.79
C ARG A 62 -2.25 -16.86 -6.17
N TYR A 63 -1.42 -16.37 -5.26
CA TYR A 63 -0.47 -17.23 -4.54
C TYR A 63 -1.13 -18.09 -3.44
N TYR A 64 -2.34 -17.74 -3.00
CA TYR A 64 -3.01 -18.46 -1.90
C TYR A 64 -4.05 -19.49 -2.37
N CYS A 65 -4.53 -19.41 -3.62
CA CYS A 65 -5.52 -20.34 -4.16
C CYS A 65 -4.94 -21.46 -5.07
N ASP A 66 -3.65 -21.39 -5.43
CA ASP A 66 -2.97 -22.40 -6.27
C ASP A 66 -2.08 -23.37 -5.43
N ARG A 67 -2.39 -23.51 -4.13
CA ARG A 67 -1.76 -24.47 -3.20
C ARG A 67 -2.81 -25.25 -2.39
N SER A 68 -3.83 -25.76 -3.07
CA SER A 68 -4.75 -26.77 -2.53
C SER A 68 -4.87 -27.92 -3.50
#